data_AF-A0A2A8SGZ6-F1
#
_entry.id   AF-A0A2A8SGZ6-F1
#
_cell.length_a   1.000
_cell.length_b   1.000
_cell.length_c   1.000
_cell.angle_alpha   90.00
_cell.angle_beta   90.00
_cell.angle_gamma   90.00
#
_symmetry.space_group_name_H-M   'P 1'
#
loop_
_entity.id
_entity.type
_entity.pdbx_description
1 polymer ?
#
loop_
_entity_poly.entity_id
_entity_poly.type
_entity_poly.pdbx_seq_one_letter_code
_entity_poly.pdbx_strand_id
1 'polypeptide(L)'
;MKFTTINFAKLEEGKKLASEFDAVFIMKEHLSEAAQSKYAKVYKEAGIPFFFIETRKSYIPFVDEKLSYEDFPEVESGEYAAGYFQSGEDIQSWGYGLYNDKVNEPNIKDAYSRMFSTIESVKNRKL
;
A
#
# COMPACT_ATOMS: atom_id res chain seq x y z
N MET A 1 6.95 -3.95 -17.21
CA MET A 1 6.63 -3.25 -15.95
C MET A 1 7.70 -2.22 -15.69
N LYS A 2 7.34 -1.00 -15.28
CA LYS A 2 8.30 0.09 -15.05
C LYS A 2 8.09 0.63 -13.64
N PHE A 3 9.17 0.72 -12.88
CA PHE A 3 9.17 1.37 -11.58
C PHE A 3 9.80 2.76 -11.70
N THR A 4 9.23 3.71 -10.99
CA THR A 4 9.76 5.06 -10.84
C THR A 4 9.85 5.34 -9.35
N THR A 5 11.05 5.65 -8.86
CA THR A 5 11.22 6.09 -7.47
C THR A 5 10.69 7.51 -7.34
N ILE A 6 9.84 7.72 -6.35
CA ILE A 6 9.29 9.03 -5.98
C ILE A 6 9.59 9.31 -4.51
N ASN A 7 9.54 10.58 -4.12
CA ASN A 7 9.65 10.98 -2.72
C ASN A 7 8.26 11.29 -2.13
N PHE A 8 8.21 11.53 -0.84
CA PHE A 8 6.96 11.87 -0.15
C PHE A 8 6.33 13.20 -0.61
N ALA A 9 7.13 14.16 -1.09
CA ALA A 9 6.57 15.39 -1.66
C ALA A 9 5.71 15.09 -2.91
N LYS A 10 6.05 14.06 -3.68
CA LYS A 10 5.21 13.58 -4.80
C LYS A 10 3.88 13.02 -4.33
N LEU A 11 3.82 12.35 -3.16
CA LEU A 11 2.56 11.82 -2.61
C LEU A 11 1.56 12.94 -2.30
N GLU A 12 2.05 14.10 -1.89
CA GLU A 12 1.21 15.27 -1.57
C GLU A 12 0.48 15.84 -2.81
N GLU A 13 0.81 15.39 -4.03
CA GLU A 13 0.05 15.70 -5.24
C GLU A 13 -1.32 15.00 -5.31
N GLY A 14 -1.59 14.03 -4.43
CA GLY A 14 -2.90 13.42 -4.21
C GLY A 14 -3.50 12.83 -5.48
N LYS A 15 -4.68 13.33 -5.89
CA LYS A 15 -5.40 12.86 -7.10
C LYS A 15 -4.59 12.92 -8.39
N LYS A 16 -3.58 13.78 -8.48
CA LYS A 16 -2.72 13.86 -9.68
C LYS A 16 -1.86 12.61 -9.87
N LEU A 17 -1.59 11.86 -8.79
CA LEU A 17 -0.85 10.60 -8.87
C LEU A 17 -1.49 9.60 -9.84
N ALA A 18 -2.82 9.53 -9.88
CA ALA A 18 -3.55 8.62 -10.76
C ALA A 18 -3.35 8.90 -12.26
N SER A 19 -2.84 10.09 -12.62
CA SER A 19 -2.52 10.42 -14.02
C SER A 19 -1.13 9.93 -14.45
N GLU A 20 -0.27 9.58 -13.50
CA GLU A 20 1.13 9.21 -13.73
C GLU A 20 1.45 7.77 -13.34
N PHE A 21 0.72 7.22 -12.36
CA PHE A 21 0.99 5.90 -11.79
C PHE A 21 -0.26 5.05 -11.71
N ASP A 22 -0.08 3.74 -11.86
CA ASP A 22 -1.14 2.76 -11.64
C ASP A 22 -1.25 2.35 -10.15
N ALA A 23 -0.17 2.49 -9.37
CA ALA A 23 -0.07 2.15 -7.96
C ALA A 23 1.17 2.78 -7.32
N VAL A 24 1.24 2.77 -5.98
CA VAL A 24 2.42 3.17 -5.21
C VAL A 24 2.85 2.05 -4.26
N PHE A 25 4.14 1.76 -4.21
CA PHE A 25 4.75 0.83 -3.26
C PHE A 25 5.59 1.62 -2.26
N ILE A 26 5.34 1.43 -0.98
CA ILE A 26 6.07 2.06 0.12
C ILE A 26 6.86 0.96 0.82
N MET A 27 8.18 1.10 0.76
CA MET A 27 9.11 0.11 1.31
C MET A 27 9.24 0.25 2.82
N LYS A 28 9.70 -0.82 3.48
CA LYS A 28 9.82 -0.97 4.94
C LYS A 28 10.44 0.24 5.64
N GLU A 29 11.54 0.73 5.07
CA GLU A 29 12.33 1.87 5.57
C GLU A 29 11.55 3.19 5.59
N HIS A 30 10.41 3.26 4.90
CA HIS A 30 9.58 4.45 4.78
C HIS A 30 8.21 4.32 5.46
N LEU A 31 7.90 3.18 6.11
CA LEU A 31 6.57 2.94 6.70
C LEU A 31 6.24 3.92 7.84
N SER A 32 7.22 4.24 8.70
CA SER A 32 7.00 5.18 9.81
C SER A 32 6.69 6.60 9.30
N GLU A 33 7.39 7.07 8.25
CA GLU A 33 7.09 8.35 7.59
C GLU A 33 5.75 8.31 6.87
N ALA A 34 5.45 7.20 6.18
CA ALA A 34 4.20 7.00 5.46
C ALA A 34 2.95 7.01 6.35
N ALA A 35 3.11 6.71 7.64
CA ALA A 35 2.03 6.74 8.61
C ALA A 35 1.84 8.10 9.29
N GLN A 36 2.62 9.13 8.92
CA GLN A 36 2.35 10.48 9.40
C GLN A 36 0.96 10.92 8.93
N SER A 37 0.19 11.52 9.85
CA SER A 37 -1.23 11.88 9.65
C SER A 37 -1.49 12.65 8.36
N LYS A 38 -0.55 13.50 7.91
CA LYS A 38 -0.66 14.27 6.66
C LYS A 38 -0.87 13.40 5.40
N TYR A 39 -0.44 12.14 5.40
CA TYR A 39 -0.58 11.24 4.25
C TYR A 39 -1.87 10.43 4.25
N ALA A 40 -2.57 10.32 5.38
CA ALA A 40 -3.80 9.53 5.47
C ALA A 40 -4.86 10.00 4.46
N LYS A 41 -4.99 11.33 4.28
CA LYS A 41 -5.88 11.91 3.27
C LYS A 41 -5.44 11.60 1.84
N VAL A 42 -4.13 11.56 1.58
CA VAL A 42 -3.59 11.20 0.26
C VAL A 42 -4.04 9.80 -0.12
N TYR A 43 -3.89 8.82 0.77
CA TYR A 43 -4.26 7.43 0.46
C TYR A 43 -5.75 7.28 0.17
N LYS A 44 -6.60 8.01 0.89
CA LYS A 44 -8.07 8.00 0.68
C LYS A 44 -8.49 8.63 -0.64
N GLU A 45 -7.75 9.63 -1.11
CA GLU A 45 -8.19 10.49 -2.22
C GLU A 45 -7.44 10.27 -3.53
N ALA A 46 -6.22 9.71 -3.51
CA ALA A 46 -5.37 9.60 -4.69
C ALA A 46 -5.99 8.75 -5.81
N GLY A 47 -6.91 7.85 -5.45
CA GLY A 47 -7.56 6.99 -6.41
C GLY A 47 -6.59 6.02 -7.08
N ILE A 48 -5.55 5.56 -6.41
CA ILE A 48 -4.73 4.42 -6.87
C ILE A 48 -4.41 3.55 -5.65
N PRO A 49 -4.17 2.24 -5.83
CA PRO A 49 -3.81 1.38 -4.72
C PRO A 49 -2.41 1.73 -4.18
N PHE A 50 -2.28 1.65 -2.86
CA PHE A 50 -1.02 1.74 -2.13
C PHE A 50 -0.69 0.39 -1.49
N PHE A 51 0.58 0.01 -1.56
CA PHE A 51 1.09 -1.22 -0.95
C PHE A 51 2.21 -0.89 0.03
N PHE A 52 2.05 -1.34 1.27
CA PHE A 52 3.01 -1.16 2.37
C PHE A 52 3.80 -2.46 2.51
N ILE A 53 5.05 -2.46 2.06
CA ILE A 53 5.88 -3.66 1.94
C ILE A 53 6.63 -3.93 3.23
N GLU A 54 6.64 -5.19 3.67
CA GLU A 54 7.16 -5.67 4.95
C GLU A 54 6.56 -4.97 6.18
N THR A 55 5.34 -4.44 6.05
CA THR A 55 4.60 -3.98 7.21
C THR A 55 4.27 -5.16 8.12
N ARG A 56 4.51 -5.01 9.43
CA ARG A 56 4.02 -5.95 10.45
C ARG A 56 2.66 -5.56 10.99
N LYS A 57 2.08 -4.48 10.47
CA LYS A 57 0.83 -3.87 10.92
C LYS A 57 -0.15 -3.85 9.74
N SER A 58 -1.44 -3.75 10.03
CA SER A 58 -2.45 -3.60 8.98
C SER A 58 -2.29 -2.27 8.23
N TYR A 59 -3.12 -2.04 7.22
CA TYR A 59 -3.17 -0.76 6.51
C TYR A 59 -3.75 0.40 7.36
N ILE A 60 -4.46 0.09 8.45
CA ILE A 60 -5.23 1.05 9.26
C ILE A 60 -4.37 2.22 9.78
N PRO A 61 -3.20 2.00 10.42
CA PRO A 61 -2.35 3.10 10.91
C PRO A 61 -1.88 4.08 9.84
N PHE A 62 -1.95 3.72 8.55
CA PHE A 62 -1.59 4.64 7.47
C PHE A 62 -2.75 5.56 7.06
N VAL A 63 -4.00 5.13 7.26
CA VAL A 63 -5.19 5.81 6.74
C VAL A 63 -6.06 6.45 7.84
N ASP A 64 -5.80 6.15 9.11
CA ASP A 64 -6.44 6.82 10.25
C ASP A 64 -5.47 7.82 10.89
N GLU A 65 -5.77 9.12 10.71
CA GLU A 65 -4.98 10.25 11.22
C GLU A 65 -4.82 10.26 12.75
N LYS A 66 -5.68 9.54 13.47
CA LYS A 66 -5.67 9.48 14.93
C LYS A 66 -4.79 8.36 15.48
N LEU A 67 -4.33 7.45 14.62
CA LEU A 67 -3.56 6.29 15.02
C LEU A 67 -2.08 6.52 14.72
N SER A 68 -1.25 6.13 15.68
CA SER A 68 0.20 6.10 15.53
C SER A 68 0.59 4.74 14.99
N TYR A 69 1.40 4.71 13.92
CA TYR A 69 1.93 3.45 13.43
C TYR A 69 2.76 2.76 14.49
N GLU A 70 3.58 3.46 15.28
CA GLU A 70 4.45 2.85 16.30
C GLU A 70 3.64 2.18 17.43
N ASP A 71 2.53 2.79 17.83
CA ASP A 71 1.69 2.28 18.94
C ASP A 71 0.63 1.27 18.49
N PHE A 72 0.39 1.15 17.18
CA PHE A 72 -0.58 0.20 16.65
C PHE A 72 -0.06 -1.25 16.80
N PRO A 73 -0.88 -2.21 17.26
CA PRO A 73 -0.43 -3.58 17.46
C PRO A 73 0.05 -4.22 16.15
N GLU A 74 1.11 -5.01 16.24
CA GLU A 74 1.49 -5.90 15.14
C GLU A 74 0.35 -6.89 14.88
N VAL A 75 0.15 -7.23 13.61
CA VAL A 75 -0.81 -8.24 13.20
C VAL A 75 -0.06 -9.55 13.03
N GLU A 76 -0.47 -10.59 13.74
CA GLU A 76 0.12 -11.94 13.63
C GLU A 76 -0.25 -12.66 12.31
N SER A 77 -0.82 -11.96 11.33
CA SER A 77 -1.36 -12.57 10.10
C SER A 77 -0.30 -13.17 9.17
N GLY A 78 0.99 -12.96 9.44
CA GLY A 78 2.08 -13.45 8.58
C GLY A 78 2.15 -12.73 7.22
N GLU A 79 1.43 -11.62 7.06
CA GLU A 79 1.43 -10.86 5.82
C GLU A 79 2.77 -10.17 5.59
N TYR A 80 3.28 -10.29 4.36
CA TYR A 80 4.47 -9.59 3.90
C TYR A 80 4.14 -8.19 3.36
N ALA A 81 2.92 -7.94 2.91
CA ALA A 81 2.48 -6.61 2.52
C ALA A 81 1.00 -6.40 2.80
N ALA A 82 0.64 -5.16 3.14
CA ALA A 82 -0.75 -4.71 3.20
C ALA A 82 -1.04 -3.79 2.01
N GLY A 83 -2.16 -4.01 1.34
CA GLY A 83 -2.68 -3.17 0.26
C GLY A 83 -3.90 -2.38 0.71
N TYR A 84 -4.05 -1.17 0.19
CA TYR A 84 -5.21 -0.31 0.42
C TYR A 84 -5.57 0.48 -0.83
N PHE A 85 -6.88 0.59 -1.10
CA PHE A 85 -7.43 1.42 -2.16
C PHE A 85 -8.79 1.97 -1.72
N GLN A 86 -9.03 3.25 -1.99
CA GLN A 86 -10.33 3.87 -1.80
C GLN A 86 -10.79 4.57 -3.09
N SER A 87 -12.07 4.39 -3.41
CA SER A 87 -12.76 5.07 -4.51
C SER A 87 -14.11 5.59 -4.02
N GLY A 88 -14.19 6.89 -3.72
CA GLY A 88 -15.37 7.44 -3.06
C GLY A 88 -15.51 6.85 -1.65
N GLU A 89 -16.64 6.21 -1.36
CA GLU A 89 -16.90 5.53 -0.09
C GLU A 89 -16.44 4.06 -0.08
N ASP A 90 -16.14 3.49 -1.25
CA ASP A 90 -15.74 2.09 -1.37
C ASP A 90 -14.27 1.90 -0.97
N ILE A 91 -14.06 1.10 0.06
CA ILE A 91 -12.73 0.74 0.58
C ILE A 91 -12.43 -0.71 0.23
N GLN A 92 -11.25 -0.94 -0.31
CA GLN A 92 -10.67 -2.26 -0.52
C GLN A 92 -9.32 -2.35 0.18
N SER A 93 -9.07 -3.48 0.81
CA SER A 93 -7.78 -3.80 1.42
C SER A 93 -7.41 -5.25 1.12
N TRP A 94 -6.10 -5.52 1.16
CA TRP A 94 -5.55 -6.82 0.82
C TRP A 94 -4.37 -7.14 1.74
N GLY A 95 -4.22 -8.42 2.06
CA GLY A 95 -3.07 -8.97 2.74
C GLY A 95 -2.30 -9.91 1.82
N TYR A 96 -0.97 -9.78 1.76
CA TYR A 96 -0.12 -10.61 0.92
C TYR A 96 0.91 -11.35 1.79
N GLY A 97 0.57 -12.55 2.27
CA GLY A 97 1.52 -13.46 2.92
C GLY A 97 2.51 -14.11 1.96
N LEU A 98 3.59 -14.68 2.51
CA LEU A 98 4.55 -15.51 1.76
C LEU A 98 4.26 -16.99 1.99
N TYR A 99 4.63 -17.84 1.02
CA TYR A 99 4.54 -19.28 1.21
C TYR A 99 5.39 -19.74 2.41
N ASN A 100 4.73 -20.35 3.41
CA ASN A 100 5.32 -20.73 4.70
C ASN A 100 6.06 -19.58 5.41
N ASP A 101 5.59 -18.34 5.24
CA ASP A 101 6.16 -17.12 5.85
C ASP A 101 7.67 -16.91 5.57
N LYS A 102 8.18 -17.58 4.54
CA LYS A 102 9.62 -17.59 4.25
C LYS A 102 9.98 -16.47 3.32
N VAL A 103 10.81 -15.54 3.79
CA VAL A 103 11.42 -14.49 2.98
C VAL A 103 12.47 -15.11 2.05
N ASN A 104 12.12 -15.29 0.79
CA ASN A 104 13.00 -15.75 -0.28
C ASN A 104 12.52 -15.21 -1.63
N GLU A 105 13.40 -15.19 -2.63
CA GLU A 105 13.13 -14.58 -3.92
C GLU A 105 11.89 -15.15 -4.64
N PRO A 106 11.69 -16.49 -4.75
CA PRO A 106 10.45 -17.03 -5.33
C PRO A 106 9.17 -16.54 -4.64
N ASN A 107 9.14 -16.54 -3.31
CA ASN A 107 7.98 -16.11 -2.55
C ASN A 107 7.70 -14.61 -2.71
N ILE A 108 8.76 -13.79 -2.72
CA ILE A 108 8.64 -12.36 -2.95
C ILE A 108 8.09 -12.11 -4.37
N LYS A 109 8.63 -12.80 -5.39
CA LYS A 109 8.14 -12.69 -6.77
C LYS A 109 6.66 -13.07 -6.90
N ASP A 110 6.22 -14.11 -6.20
CA ASP A 110 4.80 -14.48 -6.16
C ASP A 110 3.94 -13.36 -5.53
N ALA A 111 4.34 -12.83 -4.37
CA ALA A 111 3.63 -11.75 -3.71
C ALA A 111 3.48 -10.52 -4.62
N TYR A 112 4.56 -10.10 -5.27
CA TYR A 112 4.52 -9.00 -6.25
C TYR A 112 3.63 -9.34 -7.46
N SER A 113 3.69 -10.57 -7.97
CA SER A 113 2.80 -11.00 -9.07
C SER A 113 1.33 -10.87 -8.71
N ARG A 114 0.95 -11.26 -7.48
CA ARG A 114 -0.42 -11.08 -6.97
C ARG A 114 -0.78 -9.60 -6.80
N MET A 115 0.14 -8.76 -6.31
CA MET A 115 -0.08 -7.31 -6.23
C MET A 115 -0.33 -6.69 -7.62
N PHE A 116 0.43 -7.10 -8.65
CA PHE A 116 0.22 -6.62 -10.02
C PHE A 116 -1.14 -7.04 -10.59
N SER A 117 -1.57 -8.29 -10.34
CA SER A 117 -2.92 -8.73 -10.70
C SER A 117 -4.01 -7.92 -10.00
N THR A 118 -3.80 -7.54 -8.74
CA THR A 118 -4.70 -6.63 -8.02
C THR A 118 -4.75 -5.25 -8.68
N ILE A 119 -3.61 -4.70 -9.08
CA ILE A 119 -3.54 -3.40 -9.77
C ILE A 119 -4.32 -3.44 -11.10
N GLU A 120 -4.13 -4.49 -11.91
CA GLU A 120 -4.91 -4.69 -13.14
C GLU A 120 -6.42 -4.80 -12.84
N SER A 121 -6.81 -5.55 -11.81
CA SER A 121 -8.22 -5.68 -11.42
C SER A 121 -8.83 -4.35 -11.02
N VAL A 122 -8.12 -3.54 -10.21
CA VAL A 122 -8.57 -2.21 -9.80
C VAL A 122 -8.70 -1.28 -11.01
N LYS A 123 -7.72 -1.30 -11.92
CA LYS A 123 -7.74 -0.48 -13.15
C LYS A 123 -8.92 -0.83 -14.05
N ASN A 124 -9.19 -2.11 -14.25
CA ASN A 124 -10.27 -2.57 -15.12
C ASN A 124 -11.68 -2.28 -14.55
N ARG A 125 -11.82 -2.12 -13.23
CA ARG A 125 -13.10 -1.73 -12.60
C ARG A 125 -13.43 -0.24 -12.69
N LYS A 126 -12.44 0.60 -13.04
CA LYS A 126 -12.63 2.04 -13.19
C LYS A 126 -13.08 2.46 -14.59
N LEU A 127 -12.98 1.56 -15.56
CA LEU A 127 -13.46 1.71 -16.93
C LEU A 127 -14.94 1.32 -17.00
#